data_AF-A0A8K1S634-F1
#
_entry.id   AF-A0A8K1S634-F1
#
_cell.length_a   1.000
_cell.length_b   1.000
_cell.length_c   1.000
_cell.angle_alpha   90.00
_cell.angle_beta   90.00
_cell.angle_gamma   90.00
#
_symmetry.space_group_name_H-M   'P 1'
#
loop_
_entity.id
_entity.type
_entity.pdbx_description
1 polymer ?
#
loop_
_entity_poly.entity_id
_entity_poly.type
_entity_poly.pdbx_seq_one_letter_code
_entity_poly.pdbx_strand_id
1 'polypeptide(L)'
;SSHHWLLAWIGLELNTLSILPVMMKPHHPRATEATTKYFIIQTLAAALILFASTINAWQTGQWTITMSPSPMVNTILLAALLLKMGIAPAHLWYPDIIQGTTMMTAMVVSTWQKLAPLALLYLTINHMQTNTLILMGILSVFIGGLAGLNQTQTRKILAMSSIAHMGWLLIALAMNPNLATLTMLIYLLMTTT
;
A
#
# COMPACT_ATOMS: atom_id res chain seq x y z
N SER A 1 -2.22 -16.30 -8.83
CA SER A 1 -2.24 -16.75 -7.44
C SER A 1 -0.88 -17.34 -7.11
N SER A 2 -0.22 -16.86 -6.05
CA SER A 2 1.13 -17.29 -5.67
C SER A 2 1.13 -17.78 -4.23
N HIS A 3 1.69 -18.96 -3.99
CA HIS A 3 1.91 -19.48 -2.64
C HIS A 3 3.36 -19.29 -2.16
N HIS A 4 4.25 -18.84 -3.05
CA HIS A 4 5.68 -18.66 -2.82
C HIS A 4 6.04 -17.17 -2.73
N TRP A 5 6.80 -16.78 -1.69
CA TRP A 5 7.21 -15.38 -1.44
C TRP A 5 7.90 -14.72 -2.63
N LEU A 6 8.84 -15.42 -3.28
CA LEU A 6 9.53 -14.90 -4.47
C LEU A 6 8.56 -14.53 -5.60
N LEU A 7 7.54 -15.36 -5.86
CA LEU A 7 6.60 -15.10 -6.95
C LEU A 7 5.65 -13.95 -6.61
N ALA A 8 5.25 -13.82 -5.34
CA ALA A 8 4.53 -12.66 -4.85
C ALA A 8 5.35 -11.37 -5.01
N TRP A 9 6.65 -11.41 -4.69
CA TRP A 9 7.56 -10.29 -4.87
C TRP A 9 7.71 -9.88 -6.34
N ILE A 10 7.92 -10.85 -7.25
CA ILE A 10 7.97 -10.58 -8.69
C ILE A 10 6.68 -9.91 -9.17
N GLY A 11 5.52 -10.39 -8.71
CA GLY A 11 4.23 -9.77 -9.06
C GLY A 11 4.12 -8.32 -8.60
N LEU A 12 4.63 -8.00 -7.41
CA LEU A 12 4.67 -6.62 -6.90
C LEU A 12 5.63 -5.73 -7.71
N GLU A 13 6.79 -6.24 -8.12
CA GLU A 13 7.76 -5.47 -8.93
C GLU A 13 7.28 -5.26 -10.37
N LEU A 14 6.60 -6.24 -10.96
CA LEU A 14 5.99 -6.03 -12.28
C LEU A 14 4.88 -4.97 -12.21
N ASN A 15 4.14 -4.92 -11.11
CA ASN A 15 3.12 -3.88 -10.90
C ASN A 15 3.74 -2.47 -10.75
N THR A 16 4.88 -2.35 -10.07
CA THR A 16 5.59 -1.06 -9.94
C THR A 16 6.21 -0.63 -11.25
N LEU A 17 6.86 -1.53 -11.99
CA LEU A 17 7.52 -1.20 -13.26
C LEU A 17 6.51 -0.82 -14.35
N SER A 18 5.37 -1.52 -14.42
CA SER A 18 4.35 -1.27 -15.45
C SER A 18 3.68 0.10 -15.36
N ILE A 19 3.57 0.68 -14.16
CA ILE A 19 2.90 1.98 -13.98
C ILE A 19 3.82 3.19 -14.24
N LEU A 20 5.15 3.02 -14.17
CA LEU A 20 6.09 4.14 -14.36
C LEU A 20 5.93 4.85 -15.72
N PRO A 21 5.86 4.16 -16.87
CA PRO A 21 5.70 4.83 -18.16
C PRO A 21 4.37 5.59 -18.27
N VAL A 22 3.33 5.03 -17.65
CA VAL A 22 1.98 5.63 -17.63
C VAL A 22 2.00 6.95 -16.86
N MET A 23 2.74 7.02 -15.75
CA MET A 23 2.89 8.26 -14.97
C MET A 23 3.78 9.31 -15.66
N MET A 24 4.79 8.90 -16.46
CA MET A 24 5.67 9.81 -17.20
C MET A 24 5.08 10.36 -18.51
N LYS A 25 3.93 9.84 -18.97
CA LYS A 25 3.28 10.19 -20.25
C LYS A 25 3.15 11.69 -20.56
N PRO A 26 2.84 12.61 -19.63
CA PRO A 26 2.68 14.03 -19.98
C PRO A 26 4.00 14.78 -20.21
N HIS A 27 5.17 14.14 -20.03
CA HIS A 27 6.50 14.71 -20.26
C HIS A 27 6.77 16.06 -19.56
N HIS A 28 6.06 16.35 -18.48
CA HIS A 28 6.24 17.56 -17.68
C HIS A 28 7.21 17.30 -16.51
N PRO A 29 8.08 18.24 -16.11
CA PRO A 29 9.06 18.04 -15.03
C PRO A 29 8.43 17.58 -13.70
N ARG A 30 7.22 18.08 -13.40
CA ARG A 30 6.45 17.64 -12.23
C ARG A 30 6.03 16.16 -12.29
N ALA A 31 5.69 15.66 -13.48
CA ALA A 31 5.35 14.25 -13.66
C ALA A 31 6.60 13.38 -13.53
N THR A 32 7.74 13.82 -14.06
CA THR A 32 9.01 13.11 -13.88
C THR A 32 9.42 13.06 -12.40
N GLU A 33 9.28 14.16 -11.64
CA GLU A 33 9.54 14.17 -10.20
C GLU A 33 8.60 13.22 -9.43
N ALA A 34 7.30 13.20 -9.77
CA ALA A 34 6.36 12.27 -9.16
C ALA A 34 6.73 10.80 -9.45
N THR A 35 7.19 10.50 -10.67
CA THR A 35 7.59 9.14 -11.05
C THR A 35 8.87 8.69 -10.35
N THR A 36 9.86 9.57 -10.17
CA THR A 36 11.09 9.23 -9.45
C THR A 36 10.82 9.01 -7.97
N LYS A 37 10.00 9.87 -7.33
CA LYS A 37 9.54 9.65 -5.95
C LYS A 37 8.83 8.30 -5.79
N TYR A 38 7.95 7.96 -6.74
CA TYR A 38 7.19 6.70 -6.69
C TYR A 38 8.12 5.50 -6.82
N PHE A 39 9.03 5.54 -7.78
CA PHE A 39 10.01 4.49 -8.02
C PHE A 39 10.88 4.22 -6.77
N ILE A 40 11.49 5.26 -6.19
CA ILE A 40 12.39 5.11 -5.04
C ILE A 40 11.66 4.47 -3.84
N ILE A 41 10.44 4.91 -3.57
CA ILE A 41 9.70 4.44 -2.40
C ILE A 41 9.18 3.02 -2.60
N GLN A 42 8.70 2.71 -3.80
CA GLN A 42 8.14 1.40 -4.10
C GLN A 42 9.22 0.33 -4.24
N THR A 43 10.39 0.68 -4.77
CA THR A 43 11.57 -0.21 -4.80
C THR A 43 12.12 -0.45 -3.40
N LEU A 44 12.19 0.58 -2.55
CA LEU A 44 12.55 0.41 -1.13
C LEU A 44 11.56 -0.55 -0.43
N ALA A 45 10.27 -0.36 -0.63
CA ALA A 45 9.25 -1.23 -0.05
C ALA A 45 9.37 -2.68 -0.55
N ALA A 46 9.62 -2.87 -1.84
CA ALA A 46 9.82 -4.20 -2.41
C ALA A 46 11.12 -4.86 -1.93
N ALA A 47 12.21 -4.10 -1.76
CA ALA A 47 13.45 -4.59 -1.17
C ALA A 47 13.24 -5.04 0.29
N LEU A 48 12.46 -4.30 1.08
CA LEU A 48 12.09 -4.70 2.45
C LEU A 48 11.25 -5.99 2.48
N ILE A 49 10.33 -6.19 1.53
CA ILE A 49 9.55 -7.44 1.42
C ILE A 49 10.48 -8.61 1.11
N LEU A 50 11.41 -8.43 0.15
CA LEU A 50 12.38 -9.46 -0.18
C LEU A 50 13.26 -9.77 1.04
N PHE A 51 13.77 -8.75 1.71
CA PHE A 51 14.57 -8.91 2.93
C PHE A 51 13.81 -9.69 4.02
N ALA A 52 12.57 -9.32 4.32
CA ALA A 52 11.72 -10.04 5.26
C ALA A 52 11.54 -11.52 4.86
N SER A 53 11.28 -11.78 3.57
CA SER A 53 11.11 -13.15 3.07
C SER A 53 12.40 -13.98 3.15
N THR A 54 13.57 -13.38 2.90
CA THR A 54 14.86 -14.07 3.01
C THR A 54 15.22 -14.41 4.45
N ILE A 55 14.94 -13.51 5.40
CA ILE A 55 15.12 -13.81 6.83
C ILE A 55 14.16 -14.94 7.25
N ASN A 56 12.91 -14.89 6.79
CA ASN A 56 11.95 -15.96 7.08
C ASN A 56 12.43 -17.31 6.57
N ALA A 57 12.89 -17.37 5.31
CA ALA A 57 13.42 -18.57 4.70
C ALA A 57 14.71 -19.04 5.38
N TRP A 58 15.56 -18.13 5.84
CA TRP A 58 16.76 -18.47 6.60
C TRP A 58 16.43 -19.09 7.97
N GLN A 59 15.38 -18.61 8.65
CA GLN A 59 14.95 -19.11 9.95
C GLN A 59 14.16 -20.43 9.88
N THR A 60 13.28 -20.58 8.88
CA THR A 60 12.32 -21.68 8.79
C THR A 60 12.65 -22.71 7.70
N GLY A 61 13.54 -22.38 6.77
CA GLY A 61 13.86 -23.20 5.59
C GLY A 61 12.78 -23.20 4.50
N GLN A 62 11.69 -22.44 4.66
CA GLN A 62 10.54 -22.47 3.75
C GLN A 62 10.25 -21.10 3.13
N TRP A 63 9.68 -21.13 1.91
CA TRP A 63 9.33 -19.94 1.14
C TRP A 63 7.81 -19.71 1.04
N THR A 64 7.01 -20.44 1.80
CA THR A 64 5.55 -20.35 1.78
C THR A 64 5.04 -19.10 2.51
N ILE A 65 4.02 -18.45 1.94
CA ILE A 65 3.44 -17.20 2.49
C ILE A 65 2.68 -17.43 3.80
N THR A 66 2.06 -18.61 3.97
CA THR A 66 1.12 -18.89 5.06
C THR A 66 1.77 -19.23 6.40
N MET A 67 3.08 -19.47 6.43
CA MET A 67 3.78 -19.87 7.65
C MET A 67 3.99 -18.68 8.59
N SER A 68 4.00 -18.96 9.90
CA SER A 68 4.19 -17.96 10.95
C SER A 68 5.62 -17.44 10.94
N PRO A 69 5.87 -16.22 10.45
CA PRO A 69 7.21 -15.65 10.51
C PRO A 69 7.49 -15.18 11.95
N SER A 70 8.77 -15.00 12.27
CA SER A 70 9.18 -14.42 13.56
C SER A 70 8.58 -13.00 13.75
N PRO A 71 8.39 -12.53 14.99
CA PRO A 71 7.79 -11.21 15.25
C PRO A 71 8.58 -10.07 14.57
N MET A 72 9.90 -10.20 14.48
CA MET A 72 10.76 -9.26 13.75
C MET A 72 10.47 -9.24 12.25
N VAL A 73 10.26 -10.40 11.62
CA VAL A 73 9.93 -10.47 10.19
C VAL A 73 8.54 -9.88 9.93
N ASN A 74 7.57 -10.16 10.82
CA ASN A 74 6.23 -9.57 10.73
C ASN A 74 6.24 -8.05 10.76
N THR A 75 7.02 -7.44 11.65
CA THR A 75 7.08 -5.97 11.74
C THR A 75 7.73 -5.34 10.50
N ILE A 76 8.80 -5.95 9.97
CA ILE A 76 9.44 -5.50 8.71
C ILE A 76 8.46 -5.63 7.54
N LEU A 77 7.79 -6.77 7.42
CA LEU A 77 6.81 -7.02 6.38
C LEU A 77 5.64 -6.04 6.46
N LEU A 78 5.10 -5.80 7.66
CA LEU A 78 4.04 -4.83 7.90
C LEU A 78 4.48 -3.43 7.49
N ALA A 79 5.66 -2.98 7.93
CA ALA A 79 6.20 -1.68 7.56
C ALA A 79 6.34 -1.53 6.04
N ALA A 80 6.81 -2.58 5.35
CA ALA A 80 6.95 -2.57 3.90
C ALA A 80 5.59 -2.50 3.17
N LEU A 81 4.58 -3.25 3.63
CA LEU A 81 3.23 -3.20 3.08
C LEU A 81 2.54 -1.84 3.32
N LEU A 82 2.72 -1.26 4.51
CA LEU A 82 2.23 0.09 4.82
C LEU A 82 2.89 1.14 3.91
N LEU A 83 4.20 1.01 3.66
CA LEU A 83 4.94 1.87 2.74
C LEU A 83 4.41 1.75 1.31
N LYS A 84 4.14 0.53 0.81
CA LYS A 84 3.55 0.33 -0.53
C LYS A 84 2.16 0.97 -0.67
N MET A 85 1.32 0.87 0.36
CA MET A 85 -0.07 1.37 0.32
C MET A 85 -0.21 2.86 0.67
N GLY A 86 0.85 3.49 1.19
CA GLY A 86 0.83 4.90 1.58
C GLY A 86 0.04 5.16 2.87
N ILE A 87 0.06 4.22 3.80
CA ILE A 87 -0.65 4.32 5.07
C ILE A 87 0.24 4.98 6.11
N ALA A 88 -0.34 5.73 7.05
CA ALA A 88 0.41 6.37 8.11
C ALA A 88 1.23 5.36 8.94
N PRO A 89 2.46 5.72 9.35
CA PRO A 89 3.14 7.01 9.16
C PRO A 89 3.75 7.20 7.76
N ALA A 90 3.84 6.15 6.95
CA ALA A 90 4.47 6.13 5.62
C ALA A 90 3.60 6.72 4.48
N HIS A 91 2.87 7.80 4.75
CA HIS A 91 1.86 8.39 3.86
C HIS A 91 2.35 9.62 3.07
N LEU A 92 3.45 10.25 3.50
CA LEU A 92 3.90 11.57 3.01
C LEU A 92 4.14 11.64 1.51
N TRP A 93 4.53 10.54 0.90
CA TRP A 93 4.81 10.47 -0.53
C TRP A 93 3.57 10.51 -1.42
N TYR A 94 2.45 10.06 -0.88
CA TYR A 94 1.28 9.71 -1.66
C TYR A 94 0.54 10.95 -2.21
N PRO A 95 0.30 12.04 -1.44
CA PRO A 95 -0.34 13.25 -1.96
C PRO A 95 0.45 13.96 -3.08
N ASP A 96 1.78 13.97 -2.98
CA ASP A 96 2.64 14.65 -3.95
C ASP A 96 2.64 13.93 -5.29
N ILE A 97 2.65 12.60 -5.27
CA ILE A 97 2.65 11.77 -6.47
C ILE A 97 1.32 11.86 -7.20
N ILE A 98 0.21 11.82 -6.47
CA ILE A 98 -1.11 11.99 -7.06
C ILE A 98 -1.27 13.38 -7.70
N GLN A 99 -0.76 14.44 -7.05
CA GLN A 99 -0.84 15.79 -7.63
C GLN A 99 0.02 15.95 -8.89
N GLY A 100 1.17 15.27 -8.96
CA GLY A 100 2.09 15.34 -10.10
C GLY A 100 1.65 14.55 -11.32
N THR A 101 0.59 13.75 -11.21
CA THR A 101 0.11 12.88 -12.29
C THR A 101 -1.26 13.33 -12.83
N THR A 102 -1.67 12.74 -13.96
CA THR A 102 -3.00 12.99 -14.54
C THR A 102 -4.10 12.36 -13.69
N MET A 103 -5.35 12.81 -13.83
CA MET A 103 -6.47 12.28 -13.03
C MET A 103 -6.66 10.76 -13.24
N MET A 104 -6.57 10.29 -14.50
CA MET A 104 -6.72 8.86 -14.82
C MET A 104 -5.63 8.02 -14.14
N THR A 105 -4.38 8.49 -14.18
CA THR A 105 -3.26 7.78 -13.53
C THR A 105 -3.36 7.83 -12.01
N ALA A 106 -3.83 8.94 -11.44
CA ALA A 106 -4.10 9.05 -10.01
C ALA A 106 -5.16 8.03 -9.56
N MET A 107 -6.22 7.84 -10.33
CA MET A 107 -7.25 6.83 -10.07
C MET A 107 -6.69 5.40 -10.13
N VAL A 108 -5.85 5.07 -11.12
CA VAL A 108 -5.19 3.75 -11.20
C VAL A 108 -4.26 3.51 -10.02
N VAL A 109 -3.51 4.53 -9.59
CA VAL A 109 -2.63 4.43 -8.42
C VAL A 109 -3.44 4.29 -7.12
N SER A 110 -4.59 4.96 -7.01
CA SER A 110 -5.42 4.85 -5.79
C SER A 110 -6.19 3.54 -5.69
N THR A 111 -6.48 2.88 -6.81
CA THR A 111 -7.29 1.64 -6.87
C THR A 111 -6.43 0.40 -7.10
N TRP A 112 -5.89 0.27 -8.31
CA TRP A 112 -5.21 -0.94 -8.79
C TRP A 112 -3.93 -1.24 -8.01
N GLN A 113 -3.10 -0.22 -7.76
CA GLN A 113 -1.82 -0.40 -7.07
C GLN A 113 -1.98 -0.85 -5.61
N LYS A 114 -3.16 -0.65 -5.00
CA LYS A 114 -3.44 -1.06 -3.62
C LYS A 114 -3.92 -2.52 -3.49
N LEU A 115 -4.42 -3.13 -4.57
CA LEU A 115 -4.97 -4.48 -4.54
C LEU A 115 -3.94 -5.55 -4.19
N ALA A 116 -2.77 -5.54 -4.84
CA ALA A 116 -1.76 -6.57 -4.62
C ALA A 116 -1.14 -6.53 -3.21
N PRO A 117 -0.72 -5.38 -2.67
CA PRO A 117 -0.26 -5.29 -1.28
C PRO A 117 -1.34 -5.70 -0.25
N LEU A 118 -2.60 -5.35 -0.51
CA LEU A 118 -3.71 -5.68 0.38
C LEU A 118 -4.04 -7.17 0.39
N ALA A 119 -3.95 -7.83 -0.76
CA ALA A 119 -4.07 -9.29 -0.85
C ALA A 119 -2.96 -10.01 -0.05
N LEU A 120 -1.73 -9.49 -0.07
CA LEU A 120 -0.66 -10.03 0.78
C LEU A 120 -0.93 -9.81 2.26
N LEU A 121 -1.40 -8.62 2.64
CA LEU A 121 -1.75 -8.33 4.02
C LEU A 121 -2.85 -9.27 4.53
N TYR A 122 -3.86 -9.54 3.69
CA TYR A 122 -4.91 -10.53 3.96
C TYR A 122 -4.37 -11.94 4.22
N LEU A 123 -3.40 -12.40 3.42
CA LEU A 123 -2.80 -13.72 3.60
C LEU A 123 -1.96 -13.83 4.88
N THR A 124 -1.38 -12.72 5.33
CA THR A 124 -0.49 -12.69 6.51
C THR A 124 -1.16 -12.20 7.79
N ILE A 125 -2.46 -11.87 7.76
CA ILE A 125 -3.16 -11.22 8.86
C ILE A 125 -3.11 -12.02 10.17
N ASN A 126 -3.19 -13.35 10.09
CA ASN A 126 -3.20 -14.25 11.25
C ASN A 126 -1.93 -14.15 12.10
N HIS A 127 -0.83 -13.69 11.51
CA HIS A 127 0.47 -13.59 12.17
C HIS A 127 0.77 -12.17 12.66
N MET A 128 -0.03 -11.19 12.25
CA MET A 128 0.18 -9.78 12.57
C MET A 128 -0.42 -9.42 13.93
N GLN A 129 0.27 -8.56 14.68
CA GLN A 129 -0.25 -8.08 15.96
C GLN A 129 -1.43 -7.12 15.74
N THR A 130 -2.63 -7.53 16.12
CA THR A 130 -3.88 -6.78 15.95
C THR A 130 -3.81 -5.35 16.50
N ASN A 131 -3.21 -5.16 17.68
CA ASN A 131 -3.06 -3.84 18.30
C ASN A 131 -2.25 -2.86 17.42
N THR A 132 -1.21 -3.34 16.74
CA THR A 132 -0.40 -2.51 15.84
C THR A 132 -1.18 -2.09 14.60
N LEU A 133 -1.97 -3.00 14.01
CA LEU A 133 -2.81 -2.72 12.85
C LEU A 133 -3.89 -1.68 13.17
N ILE A 134 -4.56 -1.83 14.32
CA ILE A 134 -5.59 -0.89 14.76
C ILE A 134 -4.97 0.49 15.02
N LEU A 135 -3.81 0.56 15.68
CA LEU A 135 -3.11 1.82 15.94
C LEU A 135 -2.76 2.54 14.63
N MET A 136 -2.15 1.84 13.66
CA MET A 136 -1.82 2.43 12.36
C MET A 136 -3.07 2.84 11.57
N GLY A 137 -4.13 2.04 11.66
CA GLY A 137 -5.44 2.36 11.09
C GLY A 137 -6.00 3.67 11.64
N ILE A 138 -6.08 3.82 12.97
CA ILE A 138 -6.58 5.05 13.62
C ILE A 138 -5.71 6.26 13.25
N LEU A 139 -4.38 6.11 13.28
CA LEU A 139 -3.46 7.18 12.88
C LEU A 139 -3.70 7.63 11.45
N SER A 140 -3.89 6.71 10.52
CA SER A 140 -4.14 7.04 9.11
C SER A 140 -5.51 7.68 8.87
N VAL A 141 -6.56 7.28 9.59
CA VAL A 141 -7.87 7.95 9.56
C VAL A 141 -7.74 9.38 10.07
N PHE A 142 -7.05 9.58 11.19
CA PHE A 142 -6.87 10.90 11.79
C PHE A 142 -6.07 11.84 10.88
N ILE A 143 -4.94 11.36 10.35
CA ILE A 143 -4.09 12.13 9.44
C ILE A 143 -4.80 12.43 8.12
N GLY A 144 -5.46 11.44 7.50
CA GLY A 144 -6.20 11.63 6.25
C GLY A 144 -7.35 12.63 6.40
N GLY A 145 -8.06 12.59 7.54
CA GLY A 145 -9.12 13.54 7.86
C GLY A 145 -8.61 14.98 8.01
N LEU A 146 -7.65 15.20 8.91
CA LEU A 146 -7.13 16.54 9.19
C LEU A 146 -6.36 17.14 8.02
N ALA A 147 -5.49 16.35 7.38
CA ALA A 147 -4.67 16.84 6.27
C ALA A 147 -5.52 17.13 5.02
N GLY A 148 -6.68 16.49 4.87
CA GLY A 148 -7.64 16.75 3.80
C GLY A 148 -8.31 18.12 3.89
N LEU A 149 -8.58 18.63 5.10
CA LEU A 149 -9.28 19.91 5.30
C LEU A 149 -8.50 21.11 4.75
N ASN A 150 -7.18 21.03 4.70
CA ASN A 150 -6.31 22.13 4.24
C ASN A 150 -5.94 22.04 2.75
N GLN A 151 -6.66 21.24 1.95
CA GLN A 151 -6.36 21.08 0.52
C GLN A 151 -7.49 21.65 -0.34
N THR A 152 -7.12 22.46 -1.33
CA THR A 152 -8.06 22.97 -2.36
C THR A 152 -8.02 22.14 -3.64
N GLN A 153 -6.93 21.39 -3.86
CA GLN A 153 -6.70 20.62 -5.07
C GLN A 153 -7.45 19.29 -4.99
N THR A 154 -8.35 19.04 -5.95
CA THR A 154 -9.19 17.82 -6.01
C THR A 154 -8.38 16.53 -5.91
N ARG A 155 -7.23 16.48 -6.59
CA ARG A 155 -6.29 15.34 -6.54
C ARG A 155 -5.70 15.11 -5.15
N LYS A 156 -5.32 16.17 -4.42
CA LYS A 156 -4.83 16.02 -3.05
C LYS A 156 -5.93 15.62 -2.08
N ILE A 157 -7.16 16.12 -2.28
CA ILE A 157 -8.32 15.69 -1.50
C ILE A 157 -8.58 14.20 -1.71
N LEU A 158 -8.55 13.72 -2.97
CA LEU A 158 -8.64 12.29 -3.30
C LEU A 158 -7.51 11.47 -2.67
N ALA A 159 -6.30 12.03 -2.63
CA ALA A 159 -5.18 11.37 -1.99
C ALA A 159 -5.45 11.16 -0.49
N MET A 160 -5.86 12.23 0.21
CA MET A 160 -6.14 12.19 1.65
C MET A 160 -7.34 11.32 2.00
N SER A 161 -8.42 11.35 1.20
CA SER A 161 -9.56 10.45 1.40
C SER A 161 -9.14 8.98 1.27
N SER A 162 -8.28 8.66 0.30
CA SER A 162 -7.80 7.30 0.15
C SER A 162 -6.87 6.83 1.27
N ILE A 163 -6.14 7.74 1.94
CA ILE A 163 -5.36 7.41 3.14
C ILE A 163 -6.32 7.07 4.28
N ALA A 164 -7.38 7.86 4.47
CA ALA A 164 -8.40 7.60 5.49
C ALA A 164 -9.16 6.28 5.24
N HIS A 165 -9.56 6.00 4.00
CA HIS A 165 -10.23 4.74 3.66
C HIS A 165 -9.34 3.52 3.89
N MET A 166 -8.04 3.60 3.55
CA MET A 166 -7.10 2.52 3.87
C MET A 166 -6.94 2.31 5.38
N GLY A 167 -7.07 3.37 6.17
CA GLY A 167 -7.09 3.28 7.63
C GLY A 167 -8.28 2.50 8.18
N TRP A 168 -9.48 2.84 7.72
CA TRP A 168 -10.69 2.08 8.03
C TRP A 168 -10.59 0.63 7.61
N LEU A 169 -9.93 0.39 6.48
CA LEU A 169 -9.71 -0.94 5.97
C LEU A 169 -8.80 -1.78 6.86
N LEU A 170 -7.69 -1.22 7.32
CA LEU A 170 -6.80 -1.91 8.27
C LEU A 170 -7.53 -2.27 9.56
N ILE A 171 -8.35 -1.36 10.09
CA ILE A 171 -9.15 -1.61 11.29
C ILE A 171 -10.15 -2.76 11.02
N ALA A 172 -10.86 -2.70 9.89
CA ALA A 172 -11.81 -3.74 9.50
C ALA A 172 -11.11 -5.09 9.34
N LEU A 173 -9.93 -5.13 8.70
CA LEU A 173 -9.16 -6.34 8.47
C LEU A 173 -8.67 -6.97 9.77
N ALA A 174 -8.26 -6.15 10.75
CA ALA A 174 -7.85 -6.62 12.07
C ALA A 174 -9.00 -7.27 12.86
N MET A 175 -10.25 -6.90 12.58
CA MET A 175 -11.44 -7.46 13.25
C MET A 175 -12.04 -8.64 12.48
N ASN A 176 -12.33 -8.44 11.19
CA ASN A 176 -12.92 -9.47 10.34
C ASN A 176 -12.52 -9.26 8.87
N PRO A 177 -11.87 -10.25 8.24
CA PRO A 177 -11.46 -10.16 6.84
C PRO A 177 -12.61 -9.87 5.88
N ASN A 178 -13.83 -10.38 6.15
CA ASN A 178 -14.99 -10.16 5.28
C ASN A 178 -15.41 -8.68 5.27
N LEU A 179 -15.34 -8.00 6.42
CA LEU A 179 -15.62 -6.56 6.49
C LEU A 179 -14.60 -5.76 5.67
N ALA A 180 -13.32 -6.16 5.69
CA ALA A 180 -12.29 -5.51 4.87
C ALA A 180 -12.54 -5.67 3.37
N THR A 181 -13.05 -6.83 2.92
CA THR A 181 -13.40 -7.02 1.51
C THR A 181 -14.58 -6.15 1.09
N LEU A 182 -15.58 -5.99 1.96
CA LEU A 182 -16.72 -5.11 1.71
C LEU A 182 -16.28 -3.64 1.63
N THR A 183 -15.45 -3.17 2.57
CA THR A 183 -14.95 -1.80 2.56
C THR A 183 -14.06 -1.52 1.35
N MET A 184 -13.26 -2.50 0.90
CA MET A 184 -12.53 -2.41 -0.38
C MET A 184 -13.48 -2.19 -1.56
N LEU A 185 -14.54 -3.00 -1.67
CA LEU A 185 -15.48 -2.93 -2.79
C LEU A 185 -16.18 -1.57 -2.83
N ILE A 186 -16.65 -1.09 -1.68
CA ILE A 186 -17.27 0.25 -1.57
C ILE A 186 -16.26 1.33 -1.96
N TYR A 187 -15.02 1.25 -1.48
CA TYR A 187 -13.97 2.20 -1.82
C TYR A 187 -13.67 2.24 -3.34
N LEU A 188 -13.55 1.07 -3.98
CA LEU A 188 -13.32 0.98 -5.41
C LEU A 188 -14.48 1.60 -6.20
N LEU A 189 -15.73 1.26 -5.84
CA LEU A 189 -16.90 1.84 -6.48
C LEU A 189 -16.90 3.37 -6.38
N MET A 190 -16.78 3.91 -5.16
CA MET A 190 -16.82 5.35 -4.89
C MET A 190 -15.66 6.14 -5.53
N THR A 191 -14.53 5.49 -5.81
CA THR A 191 -13.38 6.17 -6.46
C THR A 191 -13.43 6.12 -7.99
N THR A 192 -14.15 5.16 -8.55
CA THR A 192 -14.34 5.02 -10.01
C THR A 192 -15.51 5.83 -10.55
N THR A 193 -16.52 6.10 -9.73
CA THR A 193 -17.67 6.96 -10.06
C THR A 193 -17.39 8.42 -9.75
#